data_AF-A0A919H0N9-F1
#
_entry.id   AF-A0A919H0N9-F1
#
_cell.length_a   1.000
_cell.length_b   1.000
_cell.length_c   1.000
_cell.angle_alpha   90.00
_cell.angle_beta   90.00
_cell.angle_gamma   90.00
#
_symmetry.space_group_name_H-M   'P 1'
#
loop_
_entity.id
_entity.type
_entity.pdbx_description
1 polymer ?
#
loop_
_entity_poly.entity_id
_entity_poly.type
_entity_poly.pdbx_seq_one_letter_code
_entity_poly.pdbx_strand_id
1 'polypeptide(L)'
;MTNDLGCACSCCGARHSELLSSPGDHVSPLPVAPVDLSHRAHRFVEVEGLRVHQSDIRRHRDVWIERRIPVAEIDRATAFQDRWGGLALPPAPFYEGGPRVLSADCPEGSSAEGWSFSAGDGRVSMAYGFMIGPDGAFGIDADRWTPLHASTEGWVEALALAAHARRWATTITRVTGRAVEALDLDSFEPVPEVQGVTDGWWRGEDTLIAVYRGEAMGLDAPQCLEAHVYGGLDEWGLHGG
;
A
#
# COMPACT_ATOMS: atom_id res chain seq x y z
N MET A 1 5.44 60.47 50.12
CA MET A 1 4.40 59.53 50.54
C MET A 1 4.67 58.22 49.83
N THR A 2 4.71 57.18 50.63
CA THR A 2 5.23 55.83 50.49
C THR A 2 4.31 54.85 49.74
N ASN A 3 4.91 53.71 49.34
CA ASN A 3 4.36 52.40 48.91
C ASN A 3 3.99 52.30 47.42
N ASP A 4 4.57 51.42 46.59
CA ASP A 4 5.23 50.10 46.72
C ASP A 4 4.30 48.91 47.05
N LEU A 5 4.55 47.81 46.32
CA LEU A 5 4.08 46.40 46.45
C LEU A 5 2.69 45.98 45.93
N GLY A 6 2.69 44.91 45.13
CA GLY A 6 1.48 44.11 44.87
C GLY A 6 1.52 43.08 43.73
N CYS A 7 2.54 42.23 43.64
CA CYS A 7 2.45 40.98 42.86
C CYS A 7 1.55 39.97 43.61
N ALA A 8 0.53 39.40 42.95
CA ALA A 8 -0.15 38.20 43.44
C ALA A 8 -0.78 37.40 42.28
N CYS A 9 -0.17 36.25 42.02
CA CYS A 9 -0.69 35.10 41.30
C CYS A 9 -1.52 34.24 42.29
N SER A 10 -2.70 33.72 41.90
CA SER A 10 -3.38 32.49 42.42
C SER A 10 -4.81 32.44 41.85
N CYS A 11 -5.10 31.58 40.87
CA CYS A 11 -5.61 30.19 40.97
C CYS A 11 -7.14 30.02 41.07
N CYS A 12 -7.62 29.02 40.32
CA CYS A 12 -8.90 28.32 40.41
C CYS A 12 -10.19 28.99 39.87
N GLY A 13 -10.65 28.47 38.73
CA GLY A 13 -12.00 28.62 38.21
C GLY A 13 -12.23 27.67 37.04
N ALA A 14 -12.18 26.37 37.35
CA ALA A 14 -12.32 25.28 36.40
C ALA A 14 -13.73 25.20 35.79
N ARG A 15 -13.74 24.86 34.49
CA ARG A 15 -14.64 23.93 33.78
C ARG A 15 -16.16 24.09 33.95
N HIS A 16 -16.84 24.25 32.82
CA HIS A 16 -17.61 23.16 32.21
C HIS A 16 -18.09 23.65 30.83
N SER A 17 -17.24 23.46 29.82
CA SER A 17 -17.73 23.43 28.43
C SER A 17 -18.20 22.00 28.20
N GLU A 18 -19.51 21.80 28.16
CA GLU A 18 -20.12 20.56 27.71
C GLU A 18 -19.76 20.37 26.23
N LEU A 19 -18.64 19.70 26.00
CA LEU A 19 -18.34 19.04 24.74
C LEU A 19 -19.32 17.87 24.60
N LEU A 20 -20.50 18.17 24.05
CA LEU A 20 -21.33 17.17 23.39
C LEU A 20 -20.49 16.58 22.25
N SER A 21 -19.86 15.44 22.53
CA SER A 21 -19.25 14.60 21.52
C SER A 21 -20.35 14.21 20.53
N SER A 22 -20.23 14.65 19.28
CA SER A 22 -20.99 14.03 18.20
C SER A 22 -20.66 12.54 18.17
N PRO A 23 -21.64 11.66 17.90
CA PRO A 23 -21.36 10.25 17.72
C PRO A 23 -20.58 10.13 16.40
N GLY A 24 -19.26 10.17 16.49
CA GLY A 24 -18.40 9.75 15.39
C GLY A 24 -18.66 8.27 15.18
N ASP A 25 -19.03 7.90 13.95
CA ASP A 25 -19.18 6.51 13.54
C ASP A 25 -17.99 5.71 14.07
N HIS A 26 -18.29 4.78 15.00
CA HIS A 26 -17.30 3.82 15.45
C HIS A 26 -16.97 2.92 14.27
N VAL A 27 -15.98 3.30 13.47
CA VAL A 27 -15.40 2.42 12.47
C VAL A 27 -14.79 1.26 13.22
N SER A 28 -15.30 0.05 12.99
CA SER A 28 -14.70 -1.17 13.52
C SER A 28 -13.21 -1.17 13.16
N PRO A 29 -12.31 -1.37 14.13
CA PRO A 29 -10.88 -1.39 13.85
C PRO A 29 -10.48 -2.62 13.01
N LEU A 30 -11.35 -3.63 12.97
CA LEU A 30 -11.17 -4.84 12.18
C LEU A 30 -11.53 -4.55 10.72
N PRO A 31 -10.58 -4.64 9.79
CA PRO A 31 -10.88 -4.49 8.38
C PRO A 31 -11.69 -5.69 7.88
N VAL A 32 -12.65 -5.44 7.00
CA VAL A 32 -13.25 -6.46 6.13
C VAL A 32 -12.48 -6.44 4.81
N ALA A 33 -12.01 -7.61 4.39
CA ALA A 33 -11.26 -7.75 3.16
C ALA A 33 -12.20 -7.70 1.93
N PRO A 34 -11.74 -7.18 0.78
CA PRO A 34 -12.52 -7.26 -0.45
C PRO A 34 -12.76 -8.70 -0.90
N VAL A 35 -13.94 -8.95 -1.50
CA VAL A 35 -14.45 -10.30 -1.82
C VAL A 35 -13.67 -11.06 -2.89
N ASP A 36 -12.92 -10.34 -3.73
CA ASP A 36 -12.22 -10.93 -4.89
C ASP A 36 -10.80 -11.44 -4.55
N LEU A 37 -10.41 -11.36 -3.28
CA LEU A 37 -9.12 -11.86 -2.80
C LEU A 37 -9.14 -13.37 -2.57
N SER A 38 -7.99 -14.01 -2.73
CA SER A 38 -7.73 -15.36 -2.27
C SER A 38 -7.97 -15.48 -0.77
N HIS A 39 -8.23 -16.70 -0.30
CA HIS A 39 -8.42 -16.96 1.13
C HIS A 39 -7.23 -16.47 1.97
N ARG A 40 -6.00 -16.67 1.49
CA ARG A 40 -4.76 -16.17 2.10
C ARG A 40 -4.77 -14.66 2.26
N ALA A 41 -5.05 -13.93 1.18
CA ALA A 41 -5.06 -12.47 1.21
C ALA A 41 -6.21 -11.91 2.04
N HIS A 42 -7.38 -12.55 2.00
CA HIS A 42 -8.51 -12.20 2.86
C HIS A 42 -8.13 -12.32 4.35
N ARG A 43 -7.57 -13.46 4.73
CA ARG A 43 -7.10 -13.70 6.11
C ARG A 43 -6.00 -12.74 6.51
N PHE A 44 -5.05 -12.46 5.62
CA PHE A 44 -3.97 -11.51 5.86
C PHE A 44 -4.51 -10.12 6.19
N VAL A 45 -5.46 -9.62 5.39
CA VAL A 45 -6.11 -8.34 5.64
C VAL A 45 -6.86 -8.34 6.98
N GLU A 46 -7.68 -9.35 7.24
CA GLU A 46 -8.52 -9.40 8.46
C GLU A 46 -7.71 -9.56 9.76
N VAL A 47 -6.61 -10.32 9.71
CA VAL A 47 -5.81 -10.66 10.90
C VAL A 47 -4.67 -9.66 11.14
N GLU A 48 -4.03 -9.18 10.07
CA GLU A 48 -2.84 -8.33 10.17
C GLU A 48 -3.08 -6.88 9.78
N GLY A 49 -4.20 -6.58 9.12
CA GLY A 49 -4.59 -5.23 8.76
C GLY A 49 -5.21 -4.45 9.92
N LEU A 50 -5.07 -3.12 9.87
CA LEU A 50 -5.73 -2.19 10.77
C LEU A 50 -6.57 -1.21 9.96
N ARG A 51 -7.80 -0.95 10.41
CA ARG A 51 -8.62 0.12 9.85
C ARG A 51 -8.38 1.42 10.63
N VAL A 52 -7.92 2.45 9.94
CA VAL A 52 -7.79 3.81 10.47
C VAL A 52 -8.88 4.72 9.91
N HIS A 53 -9.14 5.83 10.59
CA HIS A 53 -10.12 6.80 10.13
C HIS A 53 -9.74 7.35 8.75
N GLN A 54 -10.70 7.34 7.83
CA GLN A 54 -10.52 7.83 6.46
C GLN A 54 -11.17 9.20 6.26
N SER A 55 -10.54 10.04 5.43
CA SER A 55 -11.20 11.27 4.97
C SER A 55 -12.16 10.95 3.84
N ASP A 56 -13.38 11.47 3.89
CA ASP A 56 -14.31 11.37 2.77
C ASP A 56 -13.87 12.31 1.64
N ILE A 57 -13.26 11.74 0.59
CA ILE A 57 -12.75 12.51 -0.55
C ILE A 57 -13.87 13.07 -1.44
N ARG A 58 -15.10 12.56 -1.32
CA ARG A 58 -16.26 13.02 -2.12
C ARG A 58 -16.60 14.48 -1.86
N ARG A 59 -16.23 15.01 -0.69
CA ARG A 59 -16.35 16.44 -0.36
C ARG A 59 -15.58 17.36 -1.32
N HIS A 60 -14.61 16.82 -2.07
CA HIS A 60 -13.80 17.56 -3.03
C HIS A 60 -14.34 17.48 -4.47
N ARG A 61 -15.43 16.75 -4.71
CA ARG A 61 -15.95 16.46 -6.05
C ARG A 61 -16.18 17.72 -6.89
N ASP A 62 -16.85 18.73 -6.33
CA ASP A 62 -17.16 19.96 -7.08
C ASP A 62 -15.87 20.73 -7.45
N VAL A 63 -14.91 20.81 -6.52
CA VAL A 63 -13.60 21.43 -6.74
C VAL A 63 -12.81 20.69 -7.83
N TRP A 64 -12.90 19.37 -7.89
CA TRP A 64 -12.24 18.56 -8.92
C TRP A 64 -12.89 18.72 -10.30
N ILE A 65 -14.22 18.86 -10.36
CA ILE A 65 -14.94 19.18 -11.60
C ILE A 65 -14.55 20.56 -12.11
N GLU A 66 -14.43 21.56 -11.24
CA GLU A 66 -13.97 22.91 -11.61
C GLU A 66 -12.54 22.89 -12.20
N ARG A 67 -11.70 21.97 -11.73
CA ARG A 67 -10.35 21.70 -12.28
C ARG A 67 -10.35 20.90 -13.57
N ARG A 68 -11.53 20.58 -14.12
CA ARG A 68 -11.74 19.81 -15.35
C ARG A 68 -11.24 18.36 -15.28
N ILE A 69 -11.21 17.78 -14.08
CA ILE A 69 -10.97 16.34 -13.91
C ILE A 69 -12.23 15.60 -14.41
N PRO A 70 -12.09 14.59 -15.29
CA PRO A 70 -13.23 13.82 -15.75
C PRO A 70 -13.96 13.14 -14.59
N VAL A 71 -15.30 13.19 -14.63
CA VAL A 71 -16.14 12.58 -13.58
C VAL A 71 -15.83 11.10 -13.38
N ALA A 72 -15.54 10.36 -14.46
CA ALA A 72 -15.18 8.95 -14.37
C ALA A 72 -13.92 8.70 -13.51
N GLU A 73 -12.94 9.61 -13.54
CA GLU A 73 -11.71 9.48 -12.75
C GLU A 73 -11.95 9.83 -11.28
N ILE A 74 -12.82 10.81 -11.02
CA ILE A 74 -13.29 11.12 -9.66
C ILE A 74 -14.03 9.92 -9.06
N ASP A 75 -14.90 9.28 -9.84
CA ASP A 75 -15.64 8.10 -9.41
C ASP A 75 -14.69 6.91 -9.18
N ARG A 76 -13.63 6.76 -9.99
CA ARG A 76 -12.60 5.73 -9.80
C ARG A 76 -11.80 5.92 -8.52
N ALA A 77 -11.35 7.15 -8.23
CA ALA A 77 -10.69 7.47 -6.96
C ALA A 77 -11.61 7.23 -5.76
N THR A 78 -12.89 7.59 -5.88
CA THR A 78 -13.92 7.34 -4.85
C THR A 78 -14.14 5.86 -4.61
N ALA A 79 -14.24 5.05 -5.67
CA ALA A 79 -14.39 3.61 -5.56
C ALA A 79 -13.17 2.94 -4.91
N PHE A 80 -11.96 3.40 -5.24
CA PHE A 80 -10.74 2.97 -4.55
C PHE A 80 -10.79 3.34 -3.06
N GLN A 81 -11.15 4.59 -2.74
CA GLN A 81 -11.27 5.05 -1.35
C GLN A 81 -12.29 4.21 -0.56
N ASP A 82 -13.42 3.85 -1.17
CA ASP A 82 -14.44 3.04 -0.49
C ASP A 82 -13.97 1.60 -0.23
N ARG A 83 -13.20 1.04 -1.16
CA ARG A 83 -12.71 -0.34 -1.08
C ARG A 83 -11.50 -0.48 -0.16
N TRP A 84 -10.52 0.41 -0.31
CA TRP A 84 -9.19 0.29 0.28
C TRP A 84 -8.87 1.38 1.30
N GLY A 85 -9.60 2.49 1.28
CA GLY A 85 -9.35 3.65 2.11
C GLY A 85 -9.23 3.35 3.60
N GLY A 86 -8.19 3.88 4.22
CA GLY A 86 -7.94 3.70 5.66
C GLY A 86 -7.44 2.30 6.03
N LEU A 87 -7.14 1.43 5.06
CA LEU A 87 -6.51 0.14 5.34
C LEU A 87 -5.00 0.32 5.51
N ALA A 88 -4.50 0.04 6.71
CA ALA A 88 -3.07 -0.06 6.99
C ALA A 88 -2.68 -1.53 7.05
N LEU A 89 -1.81 -1.98 6.15
CA LEU A 89 -1.26 -3.34 6.14
C LEU A 89 0.11 -3.37 6.84
N PRO A 90 0.62 -4.54 7.22
CA PRO A 90 2.01 -4.70 7.64
C PRO A 90 2.99 -4.16 6.58
N PRO A 91 4.19 -3.69 6.98
CA PRO A 91 5.20 -3.26 6.03
C PRO A 91 5.56 -4.38 5.04
N ALA A 92 5.56 -4.02 3.74
CA ALA A 92 6.08 -4.88 2.70
C ALA A 92 7.57 -5.21 2.94
N PRO A 93 8.08 -6.37 2.50
CA PRO A 93 9.51 -6.66 2.56
C PRO A 93 10.37 -5.84 1.60
N PHE A 94 9.75 -4.98 0.78
CA PHE A 94 10.32 -4.22 -0.34
C PHE A 94 9.63 -2.84 -0.43
N TYR A 95 10.11 -1.95 -1.30
CA TYR A 95 9.63 -0.56 -1.46
C TYR A 95 9.46 0.18 -0.13
N GLU A 96 10.47 0.08 0.75
CA GLU A 96 10.50 0.75 2.05
C GLU A 96 9.24 0.49 2.91
N GLY A 97 8.62 -0.68 2.69
CA GLY A 97 7.44 -1.13 3.40
C GLY A 97 6.10 -0.79 2.72
N GLY A 98 6.08 -0.25 1.51
CA GLY A 98 4.86 0.07 0.77
C GLY A 98 4.11 1.29 1.35
N PRO A 99 2.88 1.55 0.88
CA PRO A 99 1.98 2.53 1.49
C PRO A 99 1.79 2.25 2.98
N ARG A 100 1.83 3.31 3.80
CA ARG A 100 1.55 3.22 5.23
C ARG A 100 0.07 2.95 5.48
N VAL A 101 -0.79 3.64 4.75
CA VAL A 101 -2.25 3.53 4.77
C VAL A 101 -2.70 3.72 3.33
N LEU A 102 -3.53 2.82 2.81
CA LEU A 102 -4.13 2.98 1.48
C LEU A 102 -5.14 4.13 1.51
N SER A 103 -5.01 5.06 0.57
CA SER A 103 -5.93 6.18 0.39
C SER A 103 -5.80 6.76 -1.00
N ALA A 104 -6.91 7.18 -1.59
CA ALA A 104 -6.90 7.98 -2.81
C ALA A 104 -6.88 9.48 -2.49
N ASP A 105 -6.38 10.25 -3.44
CA ASP A 105 -6.40 11.70 -3.44
C ASP A 105 -6.97 12.26 -4.76
N CYS A 106 -6.63 13.51 -5.08
CA CYS A 106 -7.08 14.18 -6.29
C CYS A 106 -6.49 13.46 -7.51
N PRO A 107 -7.30 13.04 -8.50
CA PRO A 107 -6.74 12.53 -9.74
C PRO A 107 -5.86 13.58 -10.43
N GLU A 108 -4.74 13.10 -10.95
CA GLU A 108 -3.71 13.87 -11.64
C GLU A 108 -3.46 13.26 -13.02
N GLY A 109 -2.96 14.08 -13.96
CA GLY A 109 -2.67 13.65 -15.32
C GLY A 109 -3.50 14.36 -16.37
N SER A 110 -3.65 13.72 -17.53
CA SER A 110 -4.25 14.31 -18.71
C SER A 110 -4.93 13.26 -19.59
N SER A 111 -5.74 13.68 -20.55
CA SER A 111 -6.34 12.74 -21.52
C SER A 111 -5.32 12.07 -22.44
N ALA A 112 -4.11 12.63 -22.56
CA ALA A 112 -3.05 12.09 -23.41
C ALA A 112 -2.17 11.07 -22.66
N GLU A 113 -1.87 11.35 -21.39
CA GLU A 113 -0.98 10.53 -20.56
C GLU A 113 -1.74 9.53 -19.68
N GLY A 114 -3.07 9.70 -19.56
CA GLY A 114 -3.88 8.97 -18.62
C GLY A 114 -4.02 9.71 -17.29
N TRP A 115 -4.98 9.27 -16.49
CA TRP A 115 -5.22 9.80 -15.15
C TRP A 115 -4.78 8.79 -14.10
N SER A 116 -4.14 9.26 -13.04
CA SER A 116 -3.73 8.48 -11.88
C SER A 116 -4.12 9.18 -10.59
N PHE A 117 -4.06 8.48 -9.48
CA PHE A 117 -4.21 9.06 -8.15
C PHE A 117 -3.36 8.27 -7.16
N SER A 118 -3.06 8.86 -6.00
CA SER A 118 -2.28 8.23 -4.96
C SER A 118 -2.90 6.92 -4.48
N ALA A 119 -2.07 5.93 -4.21
CA ALA A 119 -2.45 4.71 -3.51
C ALA A 119 -2.12 4.78 -2.01
N GLY A 120 -1.72 5.96 -1.52
CA GLY A 120 -1.39 6.23 -0.12
C GLY A 120 0.05 6.69 0.09
N ASP A 121 0.26 7.41 1.19
CA ASP A 121 1.59 7.90 1.55
C ASP A 121 2.54 6.76 1.90
N GLY A 122 3.80 6.91 1.49
CA GLY A 122 4.89 6.05 1.93
C GLY A 122 5.10 6.07 3.45
N ARG A 123 5.76 5.04 3.97
CA ARG A 123 6.17 4.97 5.38
C ARG A 123 7.33 5.90 5.72
N VAL A 124 8.13 6.22 4.70
CA VAL A 124 9.30 7.09 4.75
C VAL A 124 9.28 8.00 3.52
N SER A 125 10.10 9.05 3.51
CA SER A 125 10.31 9.87 2.31
C SER A 125 11.13 9.09 1.29
N MET A 126 10.68 9.06 0.04
CA MET A 126 11.30 8.27 -1.04
C MET A 126 11.43 9.12 -2.31
N ALA A 127 12.10 8.57 -3.33
CA ALA A 127 12.22 9.18 -4.65
C ALA A 127 11.02 8.91 -5.58
N TYR A 128 9.97 8.27 -5.06
CA TYR A 128 8.77 7.88 -5.81
C TYR A 128 7.52 7.90 -4.90
N GLY A 129 6.35 7.96 -5.51
CA GLY A 129 5.04 7.78 -4.86
C GLY A 129 4.38 6.47 -5.26
N PHE A 130 3.47 5.94 -4.43
CA PHE A 130 2.62 4.82 -4.81
C PHE A 130 1.35 5.34 -5.46
N MET A 131 1.02 4.86 -6.66
CA MET A 131 -0.11 5.37 -7.43
C MET A 131 -0.96 4.24 -8.01
N ILE A 132 -2.21 4.58 -8.31
CA ILE A 132 -3.10 3.79 -9.14
C ILE A 132 -3.09 4.39 -10.55
N GLY A 133 -2.56 3.63 -11.50
CA GLY A 133 -2.45 4.03 -12.91
C GLY A 133 -3.79 4.12 -13.63
N PRO A 134 -3.82 4.59 -14.88
CA PRO A 134 -5.05 4.77 -15.67
C PRO A 134 -5.80 3.46 -15.96
N ASP A 135 -5.11 2.34 -15.98
CA ASP A 135 -5.65 0.99 -16.15
C ASP A 135 -6.04 0.31 -14.82
N GLY A 136 -5.84 0.99 -13.68
CA GLY A 136 -6.07 0.43 -12.35
C GLY A 136 -4.85 -0.30 -11.76
N ALA A 137 -3.72 -0.34 -12.47
CA ALA A 137 -2.51 -0.98 -11.97
C ALA A 137 -1.99 -0.27 -10.71
N PHE A 138 -1.55 -1.06 -9.74
CA PHE A 138 -0.81 -0.56 -8.58
C PHE A 138 0.65 -0.42 -8.97
N GLY A 139 1.21 0.78 -8.84
CA GLY A 139 2.56 1.06 -9.29
C GLY A 139 3.28 2.12 -8.48
N ILE A 140 4.50 2.43 -8.94
CA ILE A 140 5.26 3.57 -8.45
C ILE A 140 5.38 4.64 -9.53
N ASP A 141 5.23 5.88 -9.12
CA ASP A 141 5.52 7.06 -9.93
C ASP A 141 6.84 7.67 -9.49
N ALA A 142 7.85 7.50 -10.33
CA ALA A 142 9.25 7.88 -10.13
C ALA A 142 9.70 8.78 -11.29
N ASP A 143 10.90 8.60 -11.84
CA ASP A 143 11.27 9.23 -13.12
C ASP A 143 10.40 8.70 -14.28
N ARG A 144 9.89 7.46 -14.13
CA ARG A 144 8.94 6.83 -15.04
C ARG A 144 7.87 6.08 -14.24
N TRP A 145 6.60 6.29 -14.63
CA TRP A 145 5.50 5.43 -14.18
C TRP A 145 5.85 3.96 -14.42
N THR A 146 5.77 3.15 -13.36
CA THR A 146 6.10 1.72 -13.41
C THR A 146 5.00 0.90 -12.72
N PRO A 147 4.13 0.22 -13.49
CA PRO A 147 3.11 -0.65 -12.92
C PRO A 147 3.76 -1.89 -12.32
N LEU A 148 3.53 -2.14 -11.04
CA LEU A 148 4.12 -3.29 -10.33
C LEU A 148 3.22 -4.52 -10.46
N HIS A 149 1.93 -4.31 -10.18
CA HIS A 149 0.87 -5.30 -10.26
C HIS A 149 -0.31 -4.73 -11.05
N ALA A 150 -1.05 -5.58 -11.74
CA ALA A 150 -2.16 -5.16 -12.60
C ALA A 150 -3.33 -4.55 -11.80
N SER A 151 -3.36 -4.73 -10.48
CA SER A 151 -4.38 -4.20 -9.59
C SER A 151 -3.85 -4.03 -8.17
N THR A 152 -4.65 -3.36 -7.32
CA THR A 152 -4.36 -3.29 -5.87
C THR A 152 -4.53 -4.65 -5.21
N GLU A 153 -5.48 -5.46 -5.67
CA GLU A 153 -5.66 -6.84 -5.26
C GLU A 153 -4.37 -7.64 -5.49
N GLY A 154 -3.77 -7.56 -6.68
CA GLY A 154 -2.53 -8.26 -6.99
C GLY A 154 -1.37 -7.85 -6.07
N TRP A 155 -1.27 -6.56 -5.73
CA TRP A 155 -0.30 -6.10 -4.74
C TRP A 155 -0.57 -6.65 -3.32
N VAL A 156 -1.83 -6.67 -2.87
CA VAL A 156 -2.21 -7.27 -1.57
C VAL A 156 -1.95 -8.78 -1.54
N GLU A 157 -2.21 -9.48 -2.65
CA GLU A 157 -1.90 -10.92 -2.80
C GLU A 157 -0.39 -11.18 -2.67
N ALA A 158 0.45 -10.34 -3.30
CA ALA A 158 1.90 -10.41 -3.17
C ALA A 158 2.36 -10.19 -1.72
N LEU A 159 1.76 -9.22 -1.01
CA LEU A 159 2.06 -9.00 0.42
C LEU A 159 1.67 -10.19 1.29
N ALA A 160 0.46 -10.72 1.10
CA ALA A 160 -0.04 -11.85 1.84
C ALA A 160 0.83 -13.10 1.60
N LEU A 161 1.26 -13.31 0.35
CA LEU A 161 2.17 -14.39 0.00
C LEU A 161 3.54 -14.21 0.66
N ALA A 162 4.09 -12.99 0.69
CA ALA A 162 5.34 -12.71 1.37
C ALA A 162 5.28 -12.94 2.88
N ALA A 163 4.18 -12.51 3.51
CA ALA A 163 3.94 -12.74 4.94
C ALA A 163 3.84 -14.23 5.27
N HIS A 164 3.11 -14.99 4.45
CA HIS A 164 2.98 -16.44 4.58
C HIS A 164 4.30 -17.16 4.36
N ALA A 165 5.00 -16.88 3.26
CA ALA A 165 6.29 -17.49 2.94
C ALA A 165 7.32 -17.22 4.04
N ARG A 166 7.37 -15.99 4.56
CA ARG A 166 8.26 -15.62 5.68
C ARG A 166 8.01 -16.42 6.95
N ARG A 167 6.77 -16.85 7.20
CA ARG A 167 6.39 -17.61 8.39
C ARG A 167 6.85 -19.07 8.32
N TRP A 168 6.91 -19.65 7.12
CA TRP A 168 7.13 -21.08 6.94
C TRP A 168 8.49 -21.44 6.34
N ALA A 169 9.13 -20.51 5.62
CA ALA A 169 10.43 -20.76 5.03
C ALA A 169 11.49 -21.02 6.10
N THR A 170 12.34 -22.01 5.84
CA THR A 170 13.51 -22.29 6.69
C THR A 170 14.65 -21.30 6.42
N THR A 171 14.69 -20.77 5.19
CA THR A 171 15.69 -19.81 4.74
C THR A 171 15.05 -18.69 3.93
N ILE A 172 15.56 -17.47 4.07
CA ILE A 172 15.18 -16.33 3.25
C ILE A 172 16.46 -15.66 2.79
N THR A 173 16.72 -15.70 1.49
CA THR A 173 17.92 -15.12 0.89
C THR A 173 17.55 -13.92 0.04
N ARG A 174 18.23 -12.80 0.27
CA ARG A 174 18.10 -11.59 -0.55
C ARG A 174 19.19 -11.57 -1.61
N VAL A 175 18.78 -11.43 -2.87
CA VAL A 175 19.65 -11.38 -4.05
C VAL A 175 19.47 -10.01 -4.71
N THR A 176 20.54 -9.36 -5.14
CA THR A 176 20.48 -7.99 -5.69
C THR A 176 21.29 -7.82 -6.98
N GLY A 177 20.90 -6.82 -7.78
CA GLY A 177 21.53 -6.45 -9.04
C GLY A 177 21.61 -7.62 -10.02
N ARG A 178 22.73 -7.71 -10.75
CA ARG A 178 22.98 -8.75 -11.77
C ARG A 178 22.81 -10.21 -11.28
N ALA A 179 22.90 -10.45 -9.97
CA ALA A 179 22.71 -11.80 -9.43
C ALA A 179 21.25 -12.25 -9.53
N VAL A 180 20.30 -11.32 -9.58
CA VAL A 180 18.88 -11.61 -9.81
C VAL A 180 18.65 -12.11 -11.23
N GLU A 181 19.35 -11.54 -12.22
CA GLU A 181 19.26 -11.97 -13.64
C GLU A 181 19.80 -13.39 -13.87
N ALA A 182 20.63 -13.90 -12.96
CA ALA A 182 21.16 -15.25 -13.01
C ALA A 182 20.24 -16.30 -12.36
N LEU A 183 19.10 -15.90 -11.78
CA LEU A 183 18.11 -16.83 -11.26
C LEU A 183 17.41 -17.53 -12.44
N ASP A 184 17.39 -18.86 -12.41
CA ASP A 184 16.60 -19.66 -13.34
C ASP A 184 15.12 -19.59 -12.93
N LEU A 185 14.38 -18.64 -13.49
CA LEU A 185 12.94 -18.51 -13.25
C LEU A 185 12.11 -19.39 -14.19
N ASP A 186 12.70 -19.86 -15.30
CA ASP A 186 12.01 -20.67 -16.31
C ASP A 186 11.72 -22.09 -15.80
N SER A 187 12.47 -22.55 -14.79
CA SER A 187 12.21 -23.80 -14.09
C SER A 187 11.11 -23.70 -13.01
N PHE A 188 10.49 -22.53 -12.82
CA PHE A 188 9.48 -22.28 -11.81
C PHE A 188 8.15 -21.89 -12.43
N GLU A 189 7.05 -22.18 -11.73
CA GLU A 189 5.71 -21.80 -12.15
C GLU A 189 5.39 -20.37 -11.69
N PRO A 190 4.93 -19.45 -12.57
CA PRO A 190 4.50 -18.14 -12.15
C PRO A 190 3.28 -18.25 -11.24
N VAL A 191 3.18 -17.34 -10.26
CA VAL A 191 2.07 -17.29 -9.30
C VAL A 191 1.01 -16.29 -9.83
N PRO A 192 -0.08 -16.74 -10.46
CA PRO A 192 -0.98 -15.84 -11.18
C PRO A 192 -1.80 -14.92 -10.27
N GLU A 193 -2.08 -15.34 -9.03
CA GLU A 193 -2.92 -14.56 -8.11
C GLU A 193 -2.35 -13.19 -7.77
N VAL A 194 -1.01 -13.02 -7.82
CA VAL A 194 -0.38 -11.71 -7.53
C VAL A 194 -0.50 -10.73 -8.70
N GLN A 195 -0.96 -11.19 -9.87
CA GLN A 195 -1.15 -10.34 -11.06
C GLN A 195 0.08 -9.45 -11.37
N GLY A 196 1.27 -10.04 -11.27
CA GLY A 196 2.53 -9.33 -11.48
C GLY A 196 2.65 -8.74 -12.88
N VAL A 197 3.14 -7.50 -12.97
CA VAL A 197 3.42 -6.80 -14.24
C VAL A 197 4.93 -6.60 -14.39
N THR A 198 5.50 -5.74 -13.53
CA THR A 198 6.96 -5.53 -13.44
C THR A 198 7.55 -6.43 -12.36
N ASP A 199 6.82 -6.56 -11.26
CA ASP A 199 7.16 -7.46 -10.16
C ASP A 199 6.47 -8.81 -10.38
N GLY A 200 7.06 -9.87 -9.85
CA GLY A 200 6.53 -11.21 -10.05
C GLY A 200 6.88 -12.16 -8.93
N TRP A 201 6.16 -13.28 -8.93
CA TRP A 201 6.35 -14.39 -8.00
C TRP A 201 6.39 -15.71 -8.76
N TRP A 202 7.27 -16.59 -8.33
CA TRP A 202 7.50 -17.91 -8.91
C TRP A 202 7.53 -18.98 -7.82
N ARG A 203 6.97 -20.15 -8.13
CA ARG A 203 6.84 -21.30 -7.23
C ARG A 203 7.55 -22.51 -7.81
N GLY A 204 8.40 -23.12 -6.99
CA GLY A 204 9.13 -24.35 -7.29
C GLY A 204 8.72 -25.47 -6.34
N GLU A 205 9.55 -26.52 -6.26
CA GLU A 205 9.27 -27.71 -5.45
C GLU A 205 9.20 -27.42 -3.94
N ASP A 206 10.12 -26.61 -3.42
CA ASP A 206 10.21 -26.23 -2.00
C ASP A 206 10.53 -24.74 -1.80
N THR A 207 10.39 -23.95 -2.88
CA THR A 207 10.93 -22.60 -2.97
C THR A 207 9.90 -21.63 -3.56
N LEU A 208 9.79 -20.44 -2.96
CA LEU A 208 9.13 -19.28 -3.57
C LEU A 208 10.18 -18.20 -3.88
N ILE A 209 10.08 -17.60 -5.06
CA ILE A 209 10.94 -16.49 -5.46
C ILE A 209 10.06 -15.28 -5.77
N ALA A 210 10.32 -14.18 -5.08
CA ALA A 210 9.75 -12.87 -5.41
C ALA A 210 10.82 -12.03 -6.10
N VAL A 211 10.49 -11.39 -7.22
CA VAL A 211 11.41 -10.48 -7.91
C VAL A 211 10.78 -9.09 -8.03
N TYR A 212 11.51 -8.10 -7.55
CA TYR A 212 11.12 -6.69 -7.50
C TYR A 212 11.97 -5.90 -8.49
N ARG A 213 11.34 -5.45 -9.58
CA ARG A 213 11.98 -4.69 -10.67
C ARG A 213 11.57 -3.23 -10.70
N GLY A 214 10.53 -2.86 -9.94
CA GLY A 214 9.91 -1.54 -9.97
C GLY A 214 10.89 -0.39 -9.89
N GLU A 215 11.68 -0.32 -8.81
CA GLU A 215 12.67 0.76 -8.63
C GLU A 215 13.75 0.75 -9.70
N ALA A 216 14.23 -0.43 -10.10
CA ALA A 216 15.27 -0.54 -11.11
C ALA A 216 14.80 0.05 -12.45
N MET A 217 13.53 -0.13 -12.81
CA MET A 217 12.95 0.42 -14.03
C MET A 217 12.52 1.88 -13.88
N GLY A 218 11.82 2.20 -12.80
CA GLY A 218 11.24 3.53 -12.54
C GLY A 218 12.28 4.61 -12.30
N LEU A 219 13.43 4.25 -11.71
CA LEU A 219 14.55 5.17 -11.43
C LEU A 219 15.74 4.98 -12.39
N ASP A 220 15.61 4.11 -13.41
CA ASP A 220 16.72 3.73 -14.30
C ASP A 220 17.99 3.32 -13.52
N ALA A 221 17.77 2.49 -12.50
CA ALA A 221 18.75 2.16 -11.47
C ALA A 221 18.91 0.64 -11.33
N PRO A 222 19.64 -0.04 -12.24
CA PRO A 222 19.77 -1.50 -12.24
C PRO A 222 20.26 -2.12 -10.92
N GLN A 223 20.97 -1.33 -10.10
CA GLN A 223 21.40 -1.74 -8.76
C GLN A 223 20.25 -1.97 -7.76
N CYS A 224 19.06 -1.40 -8.01
CA CYS A 224 17.86 -1.58 -7.19
C CYS A 224 17.10 -2.87 -7.54
N LEU A 225 17.54 -3.63 -8.55
CA LEU A 225 16.94 -4.93 -8.85
C LEU A 225 17.14 -5.87 -7.66
N GLU A 226 16.06 -6.44 -7.14
CA GLU A 226 16.10 -7.27 -5.94
C GLU A 226 15.20 -8.51 -6.10
N ALA A 227 15.62 -9.62 -5.51
CA ALA A 227 14.80 -10.82 -5.37
C ALA A 227 14.92 -11.42 -3.98
N HIS A 228 13.82 -11.98 -3.48
CA HIS A 228 13.77 -12.73 -2.22
C HIS A 228 13.49 -14.19 -2.55
N VAL A 229 14.37 -15.08 -2.10
CA VAL A 229 14.25 -16.53 -2.26
C VAL A 229 13.89 -17.13 -0.90
N TYR A 230 12.69 -17.67 -0.79
CA TYR A 230 12.16 -18.35 0.39
C TYR A 230 12.31 -19.86 0.17
N GLY A 231 13.20 -20.52 0.91
CA GLY A 231 13.54 -21.94 0.69
C GLY A 231 13.12 -22.87 1.84
N GLY A 232 12.97 -24.15 1.51
CA GLY A 232 12.57 -25.20 2.44
C GLY A 232 11.12 -25.08 2.91
N LEU A 233 10.23 -24.69 1.99
CA LEU A 233 8.79 -24.66 2.20
C LEU A 233 8.21 -26.05 1.95
N ASP A 234 7.32 -26.49 2.83
CA ASP A 234 6.47 -27.64 2.58
C ASP A 234 5.24 -27.26 1.71
N GLU A 235 4.39 -28.23 1.41
CA GLU A 235 3.16 -28.00 0.62
C GLU A 235 2.30 -26.86 1.19
N TRP A 236 2.21 -26.77 2.52
CA TRP A 236 1.48 -25.70 3.19
C TRP A 236 2.17 -24.33 3.04
N GLY A 237 3.50 -24.27 3.16
CA GLY A 237 4.28 -23.07 2.91
C GLY A 237 4.16 -22.55 1.48
N LEU A 238 3.99 -23.44 0.49
CA LEU A 238 3.90 -23.10 -0.93
C LEU A 238 2.49 -22.67 -1.38
N HIS A 239 1.46 -23.36 -0.88
CA HIS A 239 0.09 -23.24 -1.40
C HIS A 239 -0.94 -22.83 -0.35
N GLY A 240 -0.61 -22.98 0.94
CA GLY A 240 -1.51 -22.68 2.03
C GLY A 240 -1.78 -21.19 2.20
N GLY A 241 -2.69 -20.91 3.14
CA GLY A 241 -3.14 -19.56 3.46
C GLY A 241 -4.60 -19.34 3.14
#